data_AF-A0A3D3UJ90-F1
#
_entry.id   AF-A0A3D3UJ90-F1
#
_cell.length_a   1.000
_cell.length_b   1.000
_cell.length_c   1.000
_cell.angle_alpha   90.00
_cell.angle_beta   90.00
_cell.angle_gamma   90.00
#
_symmetry.space_group_name_H-M   'P 1'
#
loop_
_entity.id
_entity.type
_entity.pdbx_description
1 polymer ?
#
loop_
_entity_poly.entity_id
_entity_poly.type
_entity_poly.pdbx_seq_one_letter_code
_entity_poly.pdbx_strand_id
1 'polypeptide(L)' 'MAHCYEFKGVIPVVPEDTYVHPQAVLIGNVILGHGCYIGPGASLRGDFGRIVIGDGANVQDNCIIHSFPGRDAV' A
#
# COMPACT_ATOMS: atom_id res chain seq x y z
N MET A 1 -13.44 6.31 -1.15
CA MET A 1 -12.07 6.29 -0.61
C MET A 1 -11.56 4.87 -0.72
N ALA A 2 -10.27 4.66 -0.99
CA ALA A 2 -9.69 3.33 -1.11
C ALA A 2 -9.90 2.49 0.16
N HIS A 3 -9.85 1.17 0.02
CA HIS A 3 -10.07 0.26 1.13
C HIS A 3 -8.80 0.13 1.98
N CYS A 4 -8.64 1.02 2.95
CA CYS A 4 -7.56 0.98 3.94
C CYS A 4 -8.02 0.26 5.21
N TYR A 5 -7.30 -0.79 5.61
CA TYR A 5 -7.64 -1.59 6.79
C TYR A 5 -6.50 -1.61 7.81
N GLU A 6 -6.88 -1.45 9.08
CA GLU A 6 -5.97 -1.63 10.21
C GLU A 6 -5.62 -3.10 10.42
N PHE A 7 -4.37 -3.38 10.76
CA PHE A 7 -3.92 -4.68 11.24
C PHE A 7 -3.03 -4.51 12.47
N LYS A 8 -3.42 -5.10 13.61
CA LYS A 8 -2.69 -5.06 14.89
C LYS A 8 -2.28 -3.65 15.33
N GLY A 9 -3.15 -2.65 15.20
CA GLY A 9 -2.83 -1.26 15.59
C GLY A 9 -2.12 -0.45 14.52
N VAL A 10 -1.85 -1.01 13.33
CA VAL A 10 -1.12 -0.34 12.25
C VAL A 10 -2.06 -0.11 11.07
N ILE A 11 -2.14 1.15 10.63
CA ILE A 11 -2.90 1.58 9.45
C ILE A 11 -1.95 2.00 8.32
N PRO A 12 -2.37 1.87 7.05
CA PRO A 12 -1.61 2.40 5.92
C PRO A 12 -1.37 3.91 6.03
N VAL A 13 -0.18 4.35 5.61
CA VAL A 13 0.17 5.77 5.51
C VAL A 13 0.10 6.20 4.05
N VAL A 14 -0.80 7.14 3.75
CA VAL A 14 -1.08 7.63 2.40
C VAL A 14 -1.00 9.15 2.40
N PRO A 15 -0.03 9.75 1.69
CA PRO A 15 0.03 11.20 1.49
C PRO A 15 -1.19 11.74 0.72
N GLU A 16 -1.55 13.01 0.99
CA GLU A 16 -2.74 13.65 0.39
C GLU A 16 -2.66 13.79 -1.14
N ASP A 17 -1.44 13.87 -1.68
CA ASP A 17 -1.16 14.02 -3.11
C ASP A 17 -0.97 12.67 -3.84
N THR A 18 -1.11 11.54 -3.12
CA THR A 18 -1.05 10.19 -3.69
C THR A 18 -2.43 9.72 -4.11
N TYR A 19 -2.55 9.25 -5.36
CA TYR A 19 -3.79 8.69 -5.87
C TYR A 19 -3.89 7.20 -5.56
N VAL A 20 -4.92 6.84 -4.79
CA VAL A 20 -5.28 5.44 -4.53
C VAL A 20 -6.66 5.16 -5.08
N HIS A 21 -6.75 4.27 -6.08
CA HIS A 21 -8.03 3.93 -6.68
C HIS A 21 -9.00 3.35 -5.64
N PRO A 22 -10.31 3.68 -5.67
CA PRO A 22 -11.29 3.18 -4.68
C PRO A 22 -11.37 1.65 -4.55
N GLN A 23 -10.98 0.90 -5.58
CA GLN A 23 -10.97 -0.57 -5.58
C GLN A 23 -9.62 -1.18 -5.15
N ALA A 24 -8.60 -0.36 -4.86
CA ALA A 24 -7.36 -0.85 -4.28
C ALA A 24 -7.55 -1.19 -2.80
N VAL A 25 -6.79 -2.17 -2.32
CA VAL A 25 -6.82 -2.67 -0.94
C VAL A 25 -5.45 -2.51 -0.29
N LEU A 26 -5.38 -1.74 0.78
CA LEU A 26 -4.16 -1.52 1.57
C LEU A 26 -4.41 -2.01 3.00
N ILE A 27 -3.57 -2.91 3.51
CA ILE A 27 -3.76 -3.54 4.82
C ILE A 27 -2.47 -3.41 5.64
N GLY A 28 -2.57 -2.89 6.85
CA GLY A 28 -1.47 -2.89 7.83
C GLY A 28 -0.34 -1.93 7.48
N ASN A 29 0.91 -2.39 7.64
CA ASN A 29 2.13 -1.59 7.51
C ASN A 29 2.52 -1.34 6.04
N VAL A 30 1.71 -0.53 5.37
CA VAL A 30 1.93 -0.05 4.00
C VAL A 30 2.22 1.45 4.06
N ILE A 31 3.38 1.86 3.56
CA ILE A 31 3.80 3.26 3.54
C ILE A 31 3.94 3.67 2.08
N LEU A 32 3.13 4.63 1.65
CA LEU A 32 3.25 5.24 0.33
C LEU A 32 4.05 6.55 0.42
N GLY A 33 4.89 6.78 -0.59
CA GLY A 33 5.52 8.06 -0.86
C GLY A 33 4.54 9.07 -1.48
N HIS A 34 5.03 10.27 -1.72
CA HIS A 34 4.29 11.36 -2.36
C HIS A 34 4.07 11.11 -3.86
N GLY A 35 2.96 11.61 -4.40
CA GLY A 35 2.64 11.52 -5.83
C GLY A 35 2.56 10.11 -6.42
N CYS A 36 2.27 9.09 -5.61
CA CYS A 36 2.15 7.71 -6.08
C CYS A 36 0.81 7.48 -6.82
N TYR A 37 0.79 6.44 -7.67
CA TYR A 37 -0.44 5.92 -8.29
C TYR A 37 -0.66 4.46 -7.90
N ILE A 38 -1.79 4.15 -7.27
CA ILE A 38 -2.21 2.79 -6.95
C ILE A 38 -3.48 2.46 -7.75
N GLY A 39 -3.33 1.55 -8.71
CA GLY A 39 -4.37 1.16 -9.67
C GLY A 39 -5.52 0.34 -9.08
N PRO A 40 -6.62 0.16 -9.83
CA PRO A 40 -7.76 -0.64 -9.41
C PRO A 40 -7.36 -2.09 -9.16
N GLY A 41 -7.90 -2.68 -8.08
CA GLY A 41 -7.64 -4.09 -7.74
C GLY A 41 -6.22 -4.37 -7.22
N ALA A 42 -5.34 -3.37 -7.13
CA ALA A 42 -4.06 -3.53 -6.47
C ALA A 42 -4.24 -3.91 -4.99
N SER A 43 -3.48 -4.89 -4.52
CA SER A 43 -3.56 -5.40 -3.15
C SER A 43 -2.19 -5.36 -2.48
N LEU A 44 -2.04 -4.45 -1.51
CA LEU A 44 -0.82 -4.25 -0.74
C LEU A 44 -1.11 -4.69 0.70
N ARG A 45 -0.54 -5.81 1.13
CA ARG A 45 -0.78 -6.37 2.47
C ARG A 45 0.50 -6.43 3.29
N GLY A 46 0.69 -5.45 4.17
CA GLY A 46 1.82 -5.34 5.10
C GLY A 46 1.48 -5.91 6.48
N ASP A 47 1.13 -7.19 6.57
CA ASP A 47 0.75 -7.85 7.83
C ASP A 47 1.92 -8.56 8.54
N PHE A 48 2.78 -9.26 7.79
CA PHE A 48 3.97 -9.95 8.30
C PHE A 48 5.26 -9.13 8.17
N GLY A 49 5.29 -8.23 7.20
CA GLY A 49 6.41 -7.33 6.94
C GLY A 49 5.88 -6.00 6.43
N ARG A 50 6.78 -5.03 6.28
CA ARG A 50 6.42 -3.69 5.81
C ARG A 50 6.49 -3.62 4.29
N ILE A 51 5.61 -2.83 3.71
CA ILE A 51 5.65 -2.44 2.29
C ILE A 51 5.94 -0.94 2.23
N VAL A 52 6.93 -0.54 1.43
CA VAL A 52 7.29 0.85 1.18
C VAL A 52 7.21 1.10 -0.31
N ILE A 53 6.37 2.04 -0.74
CA ILE A 53 6.31 2.50 -2.12
C ILE A 53 6.97 3.87 -2.18
N GLY A 54 8.02 4.02 -2.98
CA GLY A 54 8.77 5.28 -3.09
C GLY A 54 8.01 6.38 -3.83
N ASP A 55 8.47 7.62 -3.69
CA ASP A 55 7.87 8.81 -4.31
C ASP A 55 7.74 8.65 -5.84
N GLY A 56 6.59 9.05 -6.39
CA GLY A 56 6.29 9.00 -7.82
C GLY A 56 6.17 7.59 -8.41
N ALA A 57 6.22 6.54 -7.59
CA ALA A 57 6.07 5.18 -8.06
C ALA A 57 4.60 4.84 -8.41
N ASN A 58 4.42 3.80 -9.20
CA ASN A 58 3.10 3.29 -9.53
C ASN A 58 3.01 1.78 -9.28
N VAL A 59 1.89 1.36 -8.69
CA VAL A 59 1.47 -0.03 -8.55
C VAL A 59 0.24 -0.20 -9.42
N GLN A 60 0.40 -0.92 -10.52
CA GLN A 60 -0.61 -1.02 -11.55
C GLN A 60 -1.77 -1.96 -11.17
N ASP A 61 -2.76 -1.99 -12.04
CA ASP A 61 -3.99 -2.76 -11.92
C ASP A 61 -3.70 -4.22 -11.55
N ASN A 62 -4.41 -4.72 -10.53
CA ASN A 62 -4.32 -6.11 -10.05
C ASN A 62 -2.93 -6.57 -9.56
N CYS A 63 -1.95 -5.68 -9.41
CA CYS A 63 -0.69 -6.04 -8.76
C CYS A 63 -0.90 -6.46 -7.30
N ILE A 64 -0.16 -7.48 -6.86
CA ILE A 64 -0.19 -7.97 -5.49
C ILE A 64 1.20 -7.77 -4.89
N ILE A 65 1.27 -7.05 -3.78
CA ILE A 65 2.50 -6.86 -3.02
C ILE A 65 2.29 -7.41 -1.61
N HIS A 66 3.20 -8.28 -1.21
CA HIS A 66 3.26 -8.88 0.10
C HIS A 66 4.70 -8.89 0.58
N SER A 67 4.93 -8.96 1.88
CA SER A 67 6.27 -9.03 2.45
C SER A 67 6.47 -10.29 3.28
N PHE A 68 7.69 -10.83 3.23
CA PHE A 68 8.10 -11.90 4.13
C PHE A 68 8.18 -11.39 5.58
N PRO A 69 7.96 -12.25 6.58
CA PRO A 69 8.09 -11.87 7.98
C PRO A 69 9.41 -11.17 8.30
N GLY A 70 9.33 -9.98 8.91
CA GLY A 70 10.50 -9.20 9.33
C GLY A 70 11.34 -8.61 8.18
N ARG A 71 10.81 -8.59 6.96
CA ARG A 71 11.46 -7.99 5.78
C ARG A 71 10.62 -6.82 5.26
N ASP A 72 11.28 -5.96 4.49
CA ASP A 72 10.64 -4.91 3.73
C ASP A 72 10.49 -5.34 2.26
N ALA A 73 9.34 -5.05 1.67
CA ALA A 73 9.16 -4.98 0.22
C ALA A 73 9.20 -3.51 -0.19
N VAL A 74 10.12 -3.16 -1.09
CA VAL A 74 10.40 -1.79 -1.55
C VAL A 74 10.29 -1.72 -3.06
#